data_AF-A0A510JJ25-F1
#
_entry.id   AF-A0A510JJ25-F1
#
_cell.length_a   1.000
_cell.length_b   1.000
_cell.length_c   1.000
_cell.angle_alpha   90.00
_cell.angle_beta   90.00
_cell.angle_gamma   90.00
#
_symmetry.space_group_name_H-M   'P 1'
#
loop_
_entity.id
_entity.type
_entity.pdbx_description
1 polymer ?
#
loop_
_entity_poly.entity_id
_entity_poly.type
_entity_poly.pdbx_seq_one_letter_code
_entity_poly.pdbx_strand_id
1 'polypeptide(L)'
;MKKNILILLALTILSCQKDKNDKERIEQKNVTENQQEITKNEDVKIEAFESKSKFFWDYFKENEDKIYNFDKLSKDEQQKIWRQIHIRLSVINEALGVEISAVPKNGKRELIITANGLVDLFPAVRKLAANAPKMEKWIVKPFKQRMKKVRIRMSSGIDMSSDDLYFKIDSKKEKILNISVYMKGYEKIPANRRREILYQLLDGILGEEDVETYLGAIEDSDKKDDSYINSDRLIEEVDKLKK
;
A
#
# COMPACT_ATOMS: atom_id res chain seq x y z
N MET A 1 52.42 46.13 37.96
CA MET A 1 51.97 44.74 37.75
C MET A 1 50.47 44.58 37.46
N LYS A 2 49.55 45.35 38.06
CA LYS A 2 48.09 45.16 37.85
C LYS A 2 47.54 45.51 36.45
N LYS A 3 48.15 46.47 35.72
CA LYS A 3 47.71 46.86 34.36
C LYS A 3 47.96 45.79 33.29
N ASN A 4 49.04 45.02 33.40
CA ASN A 4 49.37 43.96 32.42
C ASN A 4 48.47 42.72 32.57
N ILE A 5 48.02 42.42 33.79
CA ILE A 5 47.09 41.31 34.06
C ILE A 5 45.70 41.57 33.45
N LEU A 6 45.23 42.83 33.50
CA LEU A 6 43.92 43.19 32.96
C LEU A 6 43.87 43.10 31.41
N ILE A 7 44.97 43.44 30.75
CA ILE A 7 45.10 43.34 29.28
C ILE A 7 45.15 41.87 28.85
N LEU A 8 45.87 41.01 29.57
CA LEU A 8 45.95 39.58 29.27
C LEU A 8 44.58 38.89 29.39
N LEU A 9 43.78 39.26 30.41
CA LEU A 9 42.43 38.74 30.62
C LEU A 9 41.47 39.16 29.51
N ALA A 10 41.55 40.42 29.05
CA ALA A 10 40.71 40.92 27.98
C ALA A 10 40.99 40.23 26.64
N LEU A 11 42.27 39.98 26.31
CA LEU A 11 42.69 39.27 25.10
C LEU A 11 42.21 37.82 25.08
N THR A 12 42.22 37.13 26.23
CA THR A 12 41.74 35.74 26.36
C THR A 12 40.23 35.62 26.28
N ILE A 13 39.47 36.59 26.80
CA ILE A 13 38.01 36.63 26.62
C ILE A 13 37.65 36.86 25.15
N LEU A 14 38.35 37.77 24.47
CA LEU A 14 38.10 38.08 23.06
C LEU A 14 38.43 36.90 22.14
N SER A 15 39.52 36.16 22.41
CA SER A 15 39.85 34.95 21.67
C SER A 15 38.81 33.85 21.90
N CYS A 16 38.36 33.66 23.15
CA CYS A 16 37.36 32.65 23.48
C CYS A 16 35.97 32.96 22.89
N GLN A 17 35.59 34.24 22.79
CA GLN A 17 34.37 34.67 22.10
C GLN A 17 34.44 34.44 20.59
N LYS A 18 35.60 34.71 19.97
CA LYS A 18 35.82 34.45 18.55
C LYS A 18 35.74 32.96 18.24
N ASP A 19 36.39 32.12 19.05
CA ASP A 19 36.35 30.66 18.91
C ASP A 19 34.94 30.08 19.06
N LYS A 20 34.12 30.64 19.96
CA LYS A 20 32.70 30.27 20.11
C LYS A 20 31.86 30.65 18.90
N ASN A 21 31.99 31.89 18.41
CA ASN A 21 31.27 32.37 17.24
C ASN A 21 31.66 31.59 15.97
N ASP A 22 32.93 31.24 15.81
CA ASP A 22 33.40 30.44 14.68
C ASP A 22 32.85 29.00 14.74
N LYS A 23 32.76 28.39 15.94
CA LYS A 23 32.12 27.08 16.14
C LYS A 23 30.63 27.11 15.81
N GLU A 24 29.89 28.10 16.33
CA GLU A 24 28.45 28.24 16.04
C GLU A 24 28.19 28.45 14.54
N ARG A 25 29.05 29.22 13.86
CA ARG A 25 28.95 29.45 12.41
C ARG A 25 29.23 28.19 11.60
N ILE A 26 30.20 27.37 12.01
CA ILE A 26 30.50 26.08 11.38
C ILE A 26 29.33 25.11 11.59
N GLU A 27 28.77 25.06 12.80
CA GLU A 27 27.65 24.18 13.13
C GLU A 27 26.39 24.54 12.34
N GLN A 28 26.04 25.83 12.25
CA GLN A 28 24.92 26.31 11.43
C GLN A 28 25.14 26.02 9.93
N LYS A 29 26.37 26.18 9.43
CA LYS A 29 26.72 25.86 8.05
C LYS A 29 26.56 24.35 7.76
N ASN A 30 27.04 23.49 8.66
CA ASN A 30 26.90 22.04 8.55
C ASN A 30 25.43 21.59 8.59
N VAL A 31 24.60 22.21 9.45
CA VAL A 31 23.15 21.94 9.50
C VAL A 31 22.48 22.34 8.18
N THR A 32 22.85 23.50 7.62
CA THR A 32 22.28 24.01 6.37
C THR A 32 22.68 23.13 5.17
N GLU A 33 23.95 22.73 5.08
CA GLU A 33 24.45 21.85 4.03
C GLU A 33 23.80 20.46 4.09
N ASN A 34 23.67 19.88 5.29
CA ASN A 34 22.95 18.61 5.48
C ASN A 34 21.48 18.71 5.08
N GLN A 35 20.79 19.80 5.43
CA GLN A 35 19.40 20.00 5.02
C GLN A 35 19.26 20.14 3.50
N GLN A 36 20.16 20.87 2.85
CA GLN A 36 20.18 21.01 1.39
C GLN A 36 20.44 19.69 0.67
N GLU A 37 21.30 18.85 1.23
CA GLU A 37 21.58 17.51 0.68
C GLU A 37 20.38 16.57 0.83
N ILE A 38 19.69 16.62 1.98
CA ILE A 38 18.44 15.87 2.21
C ILE A 38 17.37 16.30 1.21
N THR A 39 17.11 17.60 1.06
CA THR A 39 16.10 18.10 0.12
C THR A 39 16.42 17.71 -1.32
N LYS A 40 17.69 17.83 -1.74
CA LYS A 40 18.12 17.44 -3.09
C LYS A 40 17.91 15.94 -3.34
N ASN A 41 18.21 15.09 -2.36
CA ASN A 41 18.00 13.65 -2.47
C ASN A 41 16.51 13.28 -2.52
N GLU A 42 15.65 14.03 -1.83
CA GLU A 42 14.20 13.89 -1.92
C GLU A 42 13.67 14.32 -3.30
N ASP A 43 14.13 15.46 -3.82
CA ASP A 43 13.76 15.96 -5.15
C ASP A 43 14.12 14.94 -6.25
N VAL A 44 15.32 14.36 -6.20
CA VAL A 44 15.76 13.32 -7.15
C VAL A 44 14.89 12.06 -7.04
N LYS A 45 14.51 11.65 -5.83
CA LYS A 45 13.60 10.50 -5.62
C LYS A 45 12.20 10.80 -6.15
N ILE A 46 11.71 12.02 -5.96
CA ILE A 46 10.41 12.47 -6.48
C ILE A 46 10.44 12.43 -8.01
N GLU A 47 11.44 13.05 -8.64
CA GLU A 47 11.59 13.08 -10.10
C GLU A 47 11.71 11.67 -10.68
N ALA A 48 12.50 10.80 -10.05
CA ALA A 48 12.60 9.40 -10.45
C ALA A 48 11.26 8.67 -10.37
N PHE A 49 10.47 8.88 -9.30
CA PHE A 49 9.13 8.28 -9.19
C PHE A 49 8.19 8.82 -10.28
N GLU A 50 8.17 10.15 -10.51
CA GLU A 50 7.30 10.76 -11.53
C GLU A 50 7.61 10.21 -12.92
N SER A 51 8.89 10.08 -13.28
CA SER A 51 9.30 9.50 -14.56
C SER A 51 8.83 8.05 -14.72
N LYS A 52 8.92 7.24 -13.66
CA LYS A 52 8.48 5.83 -13.67
C LYS A 52 6.95 5.72 -13.71
N SER A 53 6.26 6.57 -12.96
CA SER A 53 4.81 6.67 -12.97
C SER A 53 4.29 7.06 -14.36
N LYS A 54 4.94 8.05 -15.00
CA LYS A 54 4.64 8.45 -16.37
C LYS A 54 4.83 7.29 -17.35
N PHE A 55 5.93 6.53 -17.24
CA PHE A 55 6.19 5.37 -18.11
C PHE A 55 5.06 4.32 -18.05
N PHE A 56 4.49 4.09 -16.87
CA PHE A 56 3.30 3.24 -16.71
C PHE A 56 2.05 3.86 -17.33
N TRP A 57 1.75 5.12 -16.98
CA TRP A 57 0.51 5.78 -17.40
C TRP A 57 0.44 6.10 -18.89
N ASP A 58 1.55 6.44 -19.53
CA ASP A 58 1.62 6.66 -20.97
C ASP A 58 1.15 5.41 -21.72
N TYR A 59 1.67 4.25 -21.36
CA TYR A 59 1.28 2.99 -21.98
C TYR A 59 -0.17 2.62 -21.70
N PHE A 60 -0.63 2.79 -20.45
CA PHE A 60 -2.01 2.50 -20.10
C PHE A 60 -2.97 3.36 -20.94
N LYS A 61 -2.66 4.65 -21.09
CA LYS A 61 -3.46 5.60 -21.88
C LYS A 61 -3.40 5.30 -23.37
N GLU A 62 -2.23 5.01 -23.92
CA GLU A 62 -2.05 4.61 -25.32
C GLU A 62 -2.83 3.34 -25.68
N ASN A 63 -3.03 2.44 -24.70
CA ASN A 63 -3.73 1.16 -24.89
C ASN A 63 -5.12 1.14 -24.23
N GLU A 64 -5.65 2.29 -23.84
CA GLU A 64 -6.87 2.42 -23.03
C GLU A 64 -8.03 1.59 -23.60
N ASP A 65 -8.26 1.68 -24.92
CA ASP A 65 -9.36 0.97 -25.58
C ASP A 65 -9.19 -0.56 -25.60
N LYS A 66 -7.95 -1.04 -25.74
CA LYS A 66 -7.64 -2.48 -25.69
C LYS A 66 -7.82 -3.00 -24.26
N ILE A 67 -7.31 -2.28 -23.27
CA ILE A 67 -7.44 -2.63 -21.87
C ILE A 67 -8.92 -2.56 -21.45
N TYR A 68 -9.70 -1.60 -21.94
CA TYR A 68 -11.13 -1.49 -21.65
C TYR A 68 -11.93 -2.66 -22.25
N ASN A 69 -11.51 -3.17 -23.40
CA ASN A 69 -12.13 -4.31 -24.09
C ASN A 69 -11.34 -5.61 -23.90
N PHE A 70 -10.59 -5.74 -22.80
CA PHE A 70 -9.63 -6.83 -22.59
C PHE A 70 -10.21 -8.23 -22.87
N ASP A 71 -11.43 -8.50 -22.39
CA ASP A 71 -12.12 -9.79 -22.54
C ASP A 71 -12.46 -10.15 -24.00
N LYS A 72 -12.43 -9.18 -24.92
CA LYS A 72 -12.71 -9.37 -26.36
C LYS A 72 -11.44 -9.63 -27.17
N LEU A 73 -10.26 -9.47 -26.57
CA LEU A 73 -8.98 -9.69 -27.24
C LEU A 73 -8.67 -11.19 -27.36
N SER A 74 -7.83 -11.56 -28.32
CA SER A 74 -7.26 -12.92 -28.37
C SER A 74 -6.39 -13.20 -27.14
N LYS A 75 -6.19 -14.47 -26.78
CA LYS A 75 -5.34 -14.85 -25.63
C LYS A 75 -3.91 -14.30 -25.74
N ASP A 76 -3.36 -14.27 -26.94
CA ASP A 76 -2.01 -13.76 -27.19
C ASP A 76 -1.93 -12.23 -27.00
N GLU A 77 -2.96 -11.50 -27.42
CA GLU A 77 -3.05 -10.06 -27.18
C GLU A 77 -3.24 -9.76 -25.69
N GLN A 78 -4.11 -10.51 -25.01
CA GLN A 78 -4.30 -10.42 -23.57
C GLN A 78 -2.98 -10.60 -22.82
N GLN A 79 -2.21 -11.65 -23.18
CA GLN A 79 -0.91 -11.91 -22.58
C GLN A 79 0.10 -10.78 -22.85
N LYS A 80 0.13 -10.24 -24.08
CA LYS A 80 1.01 -9.12 -24.44
C LYS A 80 0.67 -7.88 -23.63
N ILE A 81 -0.60 -7.49 -23.55
CA ILE A 81 -1.05 -6.34 -22.76
C ILE A 81 -0.67 -6.51 -21.29
N TRP A 82 -1.01 -7.66 -20.68
CA TRP A 82 -0.68 -7.91 -19.27
C TRP A 82 0.82 -7.87 -18.99
N ARG A 83 1.63 -8.50 -19.86
CA ARG A 83 3.09 -8.46 -19.73
C ARG A 83 3.63 -7.04 -19.74
N GLN A 84 3.10 -6.19 -20.63
CA GLN A 84 3.55 -4.80 -20.74
C GLN A 84 3.11 -3.93 -19.56
N ILE A 85 1.92 -4.19 -19.00
CA ILE A 85 1.45 -3.59 -17.75
C ILE A 85 2.40 -3.97 -16.61
N HIS A 86 2.69 -5.27 -16.43
CA HIS A 86 3.57 -5.74 -15.36
C HIS A 86 5.01 -5.21 -15.48
N ILE A 87 5.60 -5.21 -16.68
CA ILE A 87 6.96 -4.66 -16.89
C ILE A 87 7.03 -3.18 -16.48
N ARG A 88 5.99 -2.41 -16.78
CA ARG A 88 5.98 -0.97 -16.46
C ARG A 88 5.74 -0.72 -14.99
N LEU A 89 4.85 -1.50 -14.38
CA LEU A 89 4.57 -1.41 -12.96
C LEU A 89 5.81 -1.81 -12.14
N SER A 90 6.54 -2.85 -12.56
CA SER A 90 7.72 -3.33 -11.84
C SER A 90 8.90 -2.34 -11.82
N VAL A 91 8.97 -1.43 -12.81
CA VAL A 91 9.95 -0.33 -12.83
C VAL A 91 9.74 0.64 -11.66
N ILE A 92 8.48 0.80 -11.22
CA ILE A 92 8.13 1.54 -10.00
C ILE A 92 8.55 0.71 -8.79
N ASN A 93 7.97 -0.49 -8.66
CA ASN A 93 8.34 -1.49 -7.67
C ASN A 93 7.78 -2.86 -8.10
N GLU A 94 8.59 -3.91 -8.02
CA GLU A 94 8.23 -5.27 -8.49
C GLU A 94 7.07 -5.92 -7.74
N ALA A 95 6.81 -5.49 -6.51
CA ALA A 95 5.76 -6.08 -5.67
C ALA A 95 4.40 -5.38 -5.83
N LEU A 96 4.33 -4.27 -6.58
CA LEU A 96 3.05 -3.63 -6.92
C LEU A 96 2.24 -4.52 -7.89
N GLY A 97 0.93 -4.54 -7.69
CA GLY A 97 -0.02 -5.20 -8.58
C GLY A 97 -1.08 -4.25 -9.11
N VAL A 98 -1.82 -4.72 -10.12
CA VAL A 98 -3.04 -4.06 -10.59
C VAL A 98 -4.16 -5.07 -10.82
N GLU A 99 -5.39 -4.65 -10.60
CA GLU A 99 -6.60 -5.40 -10.95
C GLU A 99 -7.52 -4.54 -11.81
N ILE A 100 -8.19 -5.18 -12.77
CA ILE A 100 -9.18 -4.53 -13.63
C ILE A 100 -10.53 -5.14 -13.33
N SER A 101 -11.54 -4.30 -13.10
CA SER A 101 -12.92 -4.77 -12.90
C SER A 101 -13.38 -5.61 -14.08
N ALA A 102 -13.98 -6.78 -13.82
CA ALA A 102 -14.40 -7.72 -14.86
C ALA A 102 -15.39 -7.12 -15.86
N VAL A 103 -16.32 -6.28 -15.41
CA VAL A 103 -17.32 -5.63 -16.26
C VAL A 103 -17.36 -4.12 -16.00
N PRO A 104 -17.54 -3.29 -17.04
CA PRO A 104 -17.78 -1.86 -16.85
C PRO A 104 -19.11 -1.62 -16.10
N LYS A 105 -19.11 -0.66 -15.18
CA LYS A 105 -20.30 -0.14 -14.52
C LYS A 105 -20.52 1.29 -14.97
N ASN A 106 -21.71 1.58 -15.50
CA ASN A 106 -22.05 2.90 -16.05
C ASN A 106 -21.03 3.40 -17.08
N GLY A 107 -20.54 2.50 -17.95
CA GLY A 107 -19.56 2.83 -18.99
C GLY A 107 -18.13 3.04 -18.49
N LYS A 108 -17.84 2.78 -17.20
CA LYS A 108 -16.49 2.90 -16.64
C LYS A 108 -15.99 1.57 -16.07
N ARG A 109 -14.70 1.28 -16.24
CA ARG A 109 -13.99 0.22 -15.53
C ARG A 109 -13.21 0.78 -14.35
N GLU A 110 -12.99 -0.07 -13.36
CA GLU A 110 -12.09 0.24 -12.24
C GLU A 110 -10.71 -0.36 -12.52
N LEU A 111 -9.67 0.45 -12.32
CA LEU A 111 -8.28 0.01 -12.22
C LEU A 111 -7.87 0.17 -10.76
N ILE A 112 -7.61 -0.94 -10.09
CA ILE A 112 -7.16 -0.97 -8.70
C ILE A 112 -5.65 -1.17 -8.72
N ILE A 113 -4.91 -0.33 -8.00
CA ILE A 113 -3.48 -0.51 -7.74
C ILE A 113 -3.33 -1.09 -6.34
N THR A 114 -2.62 -2.21 -6.19
CA THR A 114 -2.47 -2.94 -4.92
C THR A 114 -1.00 -3.01 -4.51
N ALA A 115 -0.77 -2.98 -3.20
CA ALA A 115 0.53 -3.23 -2.58
C ALA A 115 0.78 -4.72 -2.32
N ASN A 116 -0.18 -5.60 -2.64
CA ASN A 116 -0.11 -7.05 -2.37
C ASN A 116 0.25 -7.35 -0.90
N GLY A 117 -0.33 -6.59 0.03
CA GLY A 117 -0.13 -6.74 1.47
C GLY A 117 1.12 -6.05 2.04
N LEU A 118 1.91 -5.34 1.22
CA LEU A 118 3.12 -4.66 1.69
C LEU A 118 2.83 -3.21 2.13
N VAL A 119 2.65 -3.02 3.44
CA VAL A 119 2.33 -1.71 4.05
C VAL A 119 3.32 -0.61 3.63
N ASP A 120 4.62 -0.92 3.53
CA ASP A 120 5.66 0.02 3.11
C ASP A 120 5.44 0.61 1.71
N LEU A 121 4.64 -0.06 0.87
CA LEU A 121 4.31 0.39 -0.48
C LEU A 121 3.03 1.23 -0.54
N PHE A 122 2.33 1.43 0.57
CA PHE A 122 1.09 2.22 0.58
C PHE A 122 1.29 3.64 0.05
N PRO A 123 2.36 4.39 0.41
CA PRO A 123 2.63 5.70 -0.16
C PRO A 123 2.80 5.64 -1.69
N ALA A 124 3.49 4.62 -2.21
CA ALA A 124 3.70 4.45 -3.64
C ALA A 124 2.40 4.14 -4.39
N VAL A 125 1.52 3.29 -3.82
CA VAL A 125 0.19 3.00 -4.39
C VAL A 125 -0.66 4.26 -4.48
N ARG A 126 -0.77 5.02 -3.39
CA ARG A 126 -1.55 6.26 -3.35
C ARG A 126 -1.01 7.28 -4.35
N LYS A 127 0.31 7.46 -4.39
CA LYS A 127 0.97 8.40 -5.30
C LYS A 127 0.77 7.99 -6.77
N LEU A 128 0.92 6.71 -7.10
CA LEU A 128 0.68 6.20 -8.45
C LEU A 128 -0.78 6.44 -8.89
N ALA A 129 -1.74 6.12 -8.02
CA ALA A 129 -3.16 6.34 -8.29
C ALA A 129 -3.50 7.83 -8.48
N ALA A 130 -2.91 8.71 -7.67
CA ALA A 130 -3.11 10.15 -7.77
C ALA A 130 -2.52 10.75 -9.06
N ASN A 131 -1.43 10.17 -9.57
CA ASN A 131 -0.80 10.56 -10.83
C ASN A 131 -1.52 10.05 -12.08
N ALA A 132 -2.65 9.33 -11.93
CA ALA A 132 -3.39 8.83 -13.07
C ALA A 132 -3.84 9.96 -14.01
N PRO A 133 -3.62 9.84 -15.33
CA PRO A 133 -4.14 10.81 -16.27
C PRO A 133 -5.68 10.74 -16.29
N LYS A 134 -6.32 11.84 -16.67
CA LYS A 134 -7.77 11.84 -16.91
C LYS A 134 -8.10 10.86 -18.05
N MET A 135 -8.99 9.91 -17.75
CA MET A 135 -9.47 8.87 -18.66
C MET A 135 -10.98 8.70 -18.45
N GLU A 136 -11.79 8.99 -19.46
CA GLU A 136 -13.25 9.05 -19.30
C GLU A 136 -13.87 7.70 -18.93
N LYS A 137 -13.27 6.61 -19.41
CA LYS A 137 -13.75 5.23 -19.23
C LYS A 137 -13.21 4.55 -17.98
N TRP A 138 -12.41 5.24 -17.16
CA TRP A 138 -11.70 4.62 -16.04
C TRP A 138 -11.92 5.34 -14.72
N ILE A 139 -11.95 4.54 -13.66
CA ILE A 139 -11.87 4.99 -12.28
C ILE A 139 -10.63 4.32 -11.70
N VAL A 140 -9.60 5.11 -11.40
CA VAL A 140 -8.39 4.59 -10.75
C VAL A 140 -8.57 4.65 -9.24
N LYS A 141 -8.32 3.53 -8.56
CA LYS A 141 -8.45 3.42 -7.11
C LYS A 141 -7.14 2.91 -6.50
N PRO A 142 -6.64 3.55 -5.44
CA PRO A 142 -5.62 2.92 -4.60
C PRO A 142 -6.31 1.84 -3.76
N PHE A 143 -5.73 0.65 -3.74
CA PHE A 143 -6.12 -0.51 -2.95
C PHE A 143 -7.48 -1.11 -3.26
N LYS A 144 -7.63 -2.40 -2.95
CA LYS A 144 -8.92 -3.08 -3.02
C LYS A 144 -9.87 -2.48 -2.00
N GLN A 145 -11.06 -2.13 -2.47
CA GLN A 145 -12.09 -1.51 -1.64
C GLN A 145 -13.01 -2.56 -1.05
N ARG A 146 -13.48 -2.32 0.18
CA ARG A 146 -14.52 -3.12 0.82
C ARG A 146 -15.74 -3.27 -0.09
N MET A 147 -16.21 -4.50 -0.23
CA MET A 147 -17.43 -4.86 -0.95
C MET A 147 -18.53 -5.25 0.03
N LYS A 148 -19.79 -5.01 -0.33
CA LYS A 148 -20.94 -5.50 0.46
C LYS A 148 -20.94 -7.02 0.58
N LYS A 149 -20.49 -7.70 -0.48
CA LYS A 149 -20.34 -9.15 -0.54
C LYS A 149 -19.25 -9.48 -1.54
N VAL A 150 -18.32 -10.34 -1.15
CA VAL A 150 -17.24 -10.85 -2.01
C VAL A 150 -17.47 -12.33 -2.28
N ARG A 151 -17.18 -12.76 -3.51
CA ARG A 151 -17.26 -14.14 -3.93
C ARG A 151 -16.18 -14.43 -4.96
N ILE A 152 -15.44 -15.51 -4.74
CA ILE A 152 -14.39 -16.00 -5.62
C ILE A 152 -14.92 -17.23 -6.32
N ARG A 153 -14.87 -17.22 -7.65
CA ARG A 153 -15.14 -18.40 -8.48
C ARG A 153 -13.94 -18.67 -9.36
N MET A 154 -13.42 -19.89 -9.29
CA MET A 154 -12.28 -20.33 -10.09
C MET A 154 -12.72 -21.41 -11.07
N SER A 155 -12.01 -21.50 -12.20
CA SER A 155 -12.21 -22.57 -13.19
C SER A 155 -11.95 -23.97 -12.63
N SER A 156 -11.22 -24.08 -11.52
CA SER A 156 -11.01 -25.33 -10.76
C SER A 156 -12.26 -25.84 -10.02
N GLY A 157 -13.37 -25.08 -10.04
CA GLY A 157 -14.61 -25.43 -9.33
C GLY A 157 -14.70 -24.89 -7.91
N ILE A 158 -13.70 -24.14 -7.44
CA ILE A 158 -13.74 -23.42 -6.16
C ILE A 158 -14.76 -22.29 -6.27
N ASP A 159 -15.76 -22.28 -5.37
CA ASP A 159 -16.74 -21.20 -5.20
C ASP A 159 -16.87 -20.87 -3.71
N MET A 160 -16.34 -19.73 -3.30
CA MET A 160 -16.26 -19.30 -1.91
C MET A 160 -16.74 -17.86 -1.78
N SER A 161 -17.43 -17.53 -0.69
CA SER A 161 -17.90 -16.18 -0.42
C SER A 161 -17.58 -15.72 1.00
N SER A 162 -17.77 -14.43 1.25
CA SER A 162 -17.68 -13.87 2.62
C SER A 162 -18.56 -14.59 3.63
N ASP A 163 -19.71 -15.14 3.21
CA ASP A 163 -20.66 -15.84 4.08
C ASP A 163 -20.14 -17.22 4.53
N ASP A 164 -19.10 -17.72 3.87
CA ASP A 164 -18.45 -18.99 4.19
C ASP A 164 -17.30 -18.81 5.21
N LEU A 165 -17.01 -17.56 5.59
CA LEU A 165 -16.00 -17.22 6.59
C LEU A 165 -16.65 -16.83 7.91
N TYR A 166 -16.08 -17.37 8.98
CA TYR A 166 -16.44 -17.08 10.35
C TYR A 166 -15.16 -16.75 11.11
N PHE A 167 -15.25 -15.78 12.01
CA PHE A 167 -14.08 -15.20 12.68
C PHE A 167 -14.23 -15.31 14.18
N LYS A 168 -13.16 -15.59 14.90
CA LYS A 168 -13.09 -15.42 16.35
C LYS A 168 -12.01 -14.40 16.66
N ILE A 169 -12.31 -13.47 17.56
CA ILE A 169 -11.33 -12.47 18.02
C ILE A 169 -10.55 -13.10 19.17
N ASP A 170 -9.30 -13.43 18.94
CA ASP A 170 -8.45 -14.08 19.94
C ASP A 170 -7.85 -13.07 20.90
N SER A 171 -7.48 -11.90 20.38
CA SER A 171 -7.06 -10.78 21.22
C SER A 171 -7.18 -9.45 20.48
N LYS A 172 -7.29 -8.38 21.28
CA LYS A 172 -7.25 -7.00 20.82
C LYS A 172 -6.11 -6.30 21.57
N LYS A 173 -5.06 -5.93 20.85
CA LYS A 173 -3.92 -5.19 21.41
C LYS A 173 -3.76 -3.89 20.63
N GLU A 174 -3.89 -2.78 21.35
CA GLU A 174 -3.87 -1.44 20.75
C GLU A 174 -4.90 -1.32 19.61
N LYS A 175 -4.44 -1.19 18.37
CA LYS A 175 -5.27 -1.09 17.15
C LYS A 175 -5.24 -2.36 16.29
N ILE A 176 -4.79 -3.49 16.85
CA ILE A 176 -4.64 -4.75 16.11
C ILE A 176 -5.57 -5.82 16.68
N LEU A 177 -6.26 -6.53 15.79
CA LEU A 177 -7.05 -7.73 16.08
C LEU A 177 -6.29 -8.97 15.60
N ASN A 178 -6.00 -9.88 16.53
CA ASN A 178 -5.60 -11.23 16.19
C ASN A 178 -6.87 -12.08 16.07
N ILE A 179 -7.00 -12.83 14.98
CA ILE A 179 -8.20 -13.57 14.65
C ILE A 179 -7.92 -15.02 14.27
N SER A 180 -8.85 -15.89 14.64
CA SER A 180 -8.96 -17.24 14.10
C SER A 180 -10.06 -17.25 13.05
N VAL A 181 -9.82 -17.94 11.93
CA VAL A 181 -10.73 -18.00 10.79
C VAL A 181 -11.16 -19.43 10.54
N TYR A 182 -12.46 -19.67 10.67
CA TYR A 182 -13.09 -20.90 10.21
C TYR A 182 -13.66 -20.67 8.82
N MET A 183 -13.19 -21.45 7.85
CA MET A 183 -13.66 -21.40 6.46
C MET A 183 -14.51 -22.64 6.17
N LYS A 184 -15.82 -22.45 5.99
CA LYS A 184 -16.75 -23.51 5.66
C LYS A 184 -16.40 -24.08 4.28
N GLY A 185 -16.17 -25.40 4.20
CA GLY A 185 -15.85 -26.05 2.93
C GLY A 185 -14.36 -25.99 2.54
N TYR A 186 -13.46 -25.56 3.45
CA TYR A 186 -12.03 -25.46 3.19
C TYR A 186 -11.38 -26.77 2.73
N GLU A 187 -11.96 -27.92 3.08
CA GLU A 187 -11.51 -29.25 2.67
C GLU A 187 -11.52 -29.43 1.15
N LYS A 188 -12.38 -28.68 0.45
CA LYS A 188 -12.49 -28.68 -1.02
C LYS A 188 -11.45 -27.80 -1.70
N ILE A 189 -10.69 -27.03 -0.91
CA ILE A 189 -9.69 -26.09 -1.40
C ILE A 189 -8.30 -26.73 -1.23
N PRO A 190 -7.47 -26.77 -2.29
CA PRO A 190 -6.09 -27.21 -2.20
C PRO A 190 -5.32 -26.40 -1.15
N ALA A 191 -4.55 -27.07 -0.28
CA ALA A 191 -3.86 -26.44 0.85
C ALA A 191 -2.97 -25.26 0.41
N ASN A 192 -2.30 -25.37 -0.73
CA ASN A 192 -1.45 -24.32 -1.30
C ASN A 192 -2.22 -23.08 -1.85
N ARG A 193 -3.55 -23.14 -1.92
CA ARG A 193 -4.42 -22.04 -2.38
C ARG A 193 -5.27 -21.42 -1.27
N ARG A 194 -5.43 -22.11 -0.13
CA ARG A 194 -6.31 -21.67 0.97
C ARG A 194 -5.97 -20.28 1.47
N ARG A 195 -4.68 -20.03 1.73
CA ARG A 195 -4.21 -18.74 2.23
C ARG A 195 -4.50 -17.62 1.23
N GLU A 196 -4.18 -17.82 -0.05
CA GLU A 196 -4.49 -16.83 -1.10
C GLU A 196 -5.98 -16.49 -1.17
N ILE A 197 -6.86 -17.51 -1.15
CA ILE A 197 -8.32 -17.33 -1.18
C ILE A 197 -8.81 -16.61 0.08
N LEU A 198 -8.27 -16.97 1.25
CA LEU A 198 -8.60 -16.31 2.51
C LEU A 198 -8.29 -14.81 2.44
N TYR A 199 -7.06 -14.43 2.04
CA TYR A 199 -6.68 -13.03 1.94
C TYR A 199 -7.48 -12.27 0.88
N GLN A 200 -7.77 -12.88 -0.27
CA GLN A 200 -8.66 -12.26 -1.27
C GLN A 200 -10.07 -12.00 -0.73
N LEU A 201 -10.61 -12.90 0.09
CA LEU A 201 -11.91 -12.68 0.73
C LEU A 201 -11.82 -11.63 1.84
N LEU A 202 -10.75 -11.63 2.65
CA LEU A 202 -10.52 -10.60 3.67
C LEU A 202 -10.38 -9.20 3.05
N ASP A 203 -9.62 -9.06 1.97
CA ASP A 203 -9.51 -7.81 1.20
C ASP A 203 -10.89 -7.35 0.71
N GLY A 204 -11.74 -8.28 0.27
CA GLY A 204 -13.11 -7.96 -0.13
C GLY A 204 -14.01 -7.58 1.04
N ILE A 205 -13.82 -8.17 2.22
CA ILE A 205 -14.63 -7.93 3.43
C ILE A 205 -14.24 -6.62 4.12
N LEU A 206 -12.95 -6.33 4.23
CA LEU A 206 -12.45 -5.19 5.01
C LEU A 206 -11.92 -4.07 4.12
N GLY A 207 -11.40 -4.39 2.94
CA GLY A 207 -10.53 -3.53 2.16
C GLY A 207 -9.06 -3.85 2.48
N GLU A 208 -8.20 -3.82 1.46
CA GLU A 208 -6.77 -4.19 1.58
C GLU A 208 -6.05 -3.38 2.66
N GLU A 209 -6.29 -2.07 2.74
CA GLU A 209 -5.65 -1.23 3.76
C GLU A 209 -6.04 -1.63 5.18
N ASP A 210 -7.32 -1.95 5.39
CA ASP A 210 -7.82 -2.32 6.70
C ASP A 210 -7.28 -3.68 7.14
N VAL A 211 -7.16 -4.63 6.21
CA VAL A 211 -6.54 -5.94 6.46
C VAL A 211 -5.13 -5.75 7.01
N GLU A 212 -4.29 -5.00 6.30
CA GLU A 212 -2.87 -4.86 6.67
C GLU A 212 -2.63 -3.91 7.86
N THR A 213 -3.58 -3.02 8.16
CA THR A 213 -3.43 -2.05 9.26
C THR A 213 -3.98 -2.59 10.58
N TYR A 214 -5.10 -3.32 10.54
CA TYR A 214 -5.88 -3.64 11.73
C TYR A 214 -5.92 -5.13 12.06
N LEU A 215 -5.54 -6.02 11.14
CA LEU A 215 -5.39 -7.44 11.45
C LEU A 215 -3.93 -7.76 11.79
N GLY A 216 -3.75 -8.60 12.80
CA GLY A 216 -2.45 -9.11 13.23
C GLY A 216 -2.28 -10.56 12.81
N ALA A 217 -2.11 -11.45 13.78
CA ALA A 217 -2.11 -12.88 13.55
C ALA A 217 -3.48 -13.34 13.00
N ILE A 218 -3.43 -14.10 11.91
CA ILE A 218 -4.58 -14.75 11.29
C ILE A 218 -4.30 -16.24 11.30
N GLU A 219 -5.04 -16.97 12.13
CA GLU A 219 -4.89 -18.42 12.32
C GLU A 219 -6.04 -19.18 11.66
N ASP A 220 -5.74 -20.27 10.97
CA ASP A 220 -6.76 -21.16 10.42
C ASP A 220 -7.38 -22.01 11.55
N SER A 221 -8.69 -22.21 11.50
CA SER A 221 -9.40 -23.09 12.42
C SER A 221 -10.24 -24.13 11.69
N ASP A 222 -10.10 -25.39 12.11
CA ASP A 222 -10.87 -26.52 11.55
C ASP A 222 -12.31 -26.60 12.09
N LYS A 223 -12.60 -25.91 13.20
CA LYS A 223 -13.91 -25.94 13.87
C LYS A 223 -14.31 -24.57 14.38
N LYS A 224 -15.59 -24.25 14.25
CA LYS A 224 -16.20 -23.09 14.91
C LYS A 224 -17.05 -23.51 16.11
N ASP A 225 -17.08 -22.65 17.11
CA ASP A 225 -18.03 -22.68 18.23
C ASP A 225 -18.90 -21.42 18.20
N ASP A 226 -19.65 -21.16 19.28
CA ASP A 226 -20.57 -20.02 19.38
C ASP A 226 -19.85 -18.66 19.55
N SER A 227 -18.53 -18.64 19.78
CA SER A 227 -17.75 -17.39 19.84
C SER A 227 -17.42 -16.82 18.46
N TYR A 228 -17.67 -17.58 17.39
CA TYR A 228 -17.40 -17.13 16.03
C TYR A 228 -18.47 -16.16 15.50
N ILE A 229 -18.02 -15.05 14.94
CA ILE A 229 -18.81 -13.99 14.33
C ILE A 229 -18.74 -14.04 12.80
N ASN A 230 -19.71 -13.45 12.11
CA ASN A 230 -19.71 -13.35 10.65
C ASN A 230 -18.91 -12.12 10.16
N SER A 231 -18.83 -11.95 8.84
CA SER A 231 -18.11 -10.84 8.21
C SER A 231 -18.63 -9.46 8.61
N ASP A 232 -19.94 -9.28 8.79
CA ASP A 232 -20.55 -7.99 9.16
C ASP A 232 -20.09 -7.56 10.56
N ARG A 233 -20.04 -8.51 11.50
CA ARG A 233 -19.53 -8.25 12.84
C ARG A 233 -18.03 -8.03 12.87
N LEU A 234 -17.25 -8.73 12.04
CA LEU A 234 -15.82 -8.45 11.91
C LEU A 234 -15.57 -7.02 11.42
N ILE A 235 -16.33 -6.57 10.42
CA ILE A 235 -16.30 -5.20 9.92
C ILE A 235 -16.52 -4.19 11.06
N GLU A 236 -17.57 -4.39 11.87
CA GLU A 236 -17.85 -3.51 13.00
C GLU A 236 -16.71 -3.45 14.01
N GLU A 237 -16.04 -4.58 14.28
CA GLU A 237 -14.92 -4.64 15.22
C GLU A 237 -13.67 -3.93 14.70
N VAL A 238 -13.37 -4.05 13.41
CA VAL A 238 -12.29 -3.31 12.75
C VAL A 238 -12.60 -1.81 12.72
N ASP A 239 -13.84 -1.42 12.38
CA ASP A 239 -14.24 -0.01 12.31
C ASP A 239 -14.18 0.68 13.69
N LYS A 240 -14.30 -0.06 14.80
CA LYS A 240 -14.06 0.46 16.16
C LYS A 240 -12.60 0.82 16.45
N LEU A 241 -11.62 0.24 15.74
CA LEU A 241 -10.19 0.54 15.92
C LEU A 241 -9.75 1.82 15.24
N LYS A 242 -10.54 2.30 14.28
CA LYS A 242 -10.26 3.52 13.50
C LYS A 242 -10.58 4.81 14.26
N LYS A 243 -11.34 4.70 15.35
CA LYS A 243 -11.72 5.80 16.25
C LYS A 243 -10.63 6.03 17.28
#